data_AF-A0A1N6ECT8-F1
#
_entry.id   AF-A0A1N6ECT8-F1
#
_cell.length_a   1.000
_cell.length_b   1.000
_cell.length_c   1.000
_cell.angle_alpha   90.00
_cell.angle_beta   90.00
_cell.angle_gamma   90.00
#
_symmetry.space_group_name_H-M   'P 1'
#
loop_
_entity.id
_entity.type
_entity.pdbx_description
1 polymer ?
#
loop_
_entity_poly.entity_id
_entity_poly.type
_entity_poly.pdbx_seq_one_letter_code
_entity_poly.pdbx_strand_id
1 'polypeptide(L)' 'MMVYKKILISSILLIILSVIMFIVGVSFFAYTGNQLNPIIIKLGEISFAFWLPALILGIILFFISIILAVIKKPK' A
#
# COMPACT_ATOMS: atom_id res chain seq x y z
N MET A 1 7.71 -16.13 -18.14
CA MET A 1 7.68 -15.61 -16.74
C MET A 1 6.26 -15.69 -16.22
N MET A 2 5.95 -16.67 -15.36
CA MET A 2 4.58 -17.03 -14.99
C MET A 2 3.84 -15.85 -14.32
N VAL A 3 2.65 -15.51 -14.83
CA VAL A 3 1.82 -14.35 -14.45
C VAL A 3 1.68 -14.16 -12.93
N TYR A 4 1.52 -15.24 -12.16
CA TYR A 4 1.41 -15.18 -10.69
C TYR A 4 2.66 -14.62 -9.99
N LYS A 5 3.87 -14.85 -10.54
CA LYS A 5 5.11 -14.28 -9.97
C LYS A 5 5.14 -12.76 -10.13
N LYS A 6 4.63 -12.25 -11.26
CA LYS A 6 4.51 -10.80 -11.48
C LYS A 6 3.49 -10.18 -10.52
N ILE A 7 2.33 -10.81 -10.36
CA ILE A 7 1.28 -10.37 -9.40
C ILE A 7 1.81 -10.37 -7.97
N LEU A 8 2.59 -11.39 -7.57
CA LEU A 8 3.20 -11.48 -6.25
C LEU A 8 4.22 -10.33 -6.02
N ILE A 9 5.08 -10.03 -6.98
CA ILE A 9 6.01 -8.90 -6.87
C ILE A 9 5.25 -7.57 -6.80
N SER A 10 4.26 -7.37 -7.67
CA SER A 10 3.44 -6.15 -7.69
C SER A 10 2.67 -5.94 -6.40
N SER A 11 2.12 -7.00 -5.80
CA SER A 11 1.40 -6.90 -4.51
C SER A 11 2.33 -6.56 -3.35
N ILE A 12 3.53 -7.15 -3.29
CA ILE A 12 4.54 -6.78 -2.30
C ILE A 12 4.93 -5.30 -2.44
N LEU A 13 5.20 -4.84 -3.66
CA LEU A 13 5.53 -3.43 -3.92
C LEU A 13 4.38 -2.49 -3.52
N LEU A 14 3.14 -2.87 -3.82
CA LEU A 14 1.95 -2.09 -3.46
C LEU A 14 1.80 -1.99 -1.93
N ILE A 15 2.04 -3.08 -1.20
CA ILE A 15 2.02 -3.08 0.26
C ILE A 15 3.09 -2.15 0.81
N ILE A 16 4.34 -2.28 0.37
CA ILE A 16 5.45 -1.45 0.83
C ILE A 16 5.16 0.04 0.57
N LEU A 17 4.72 0.37 -0.64
CA LEU A 17 4.39 1.73 -1.02
C LEU A 17 3.25 2.30 -0.16
N SER A 18 2.20 1.50 0.06
CA SER A 18 1.06 1.93 0.88
C SER A 18 1.47 2.16 2.34
N VAL A 19 2.36 1.33 2.90
CA VAL A 19 2.90 1.53 4.25
C VAL A 19 3.72 2.82 4.34
N ILE A 20 4.62 3.06 3.38
CA ILE A 20 5.43 4.30 3.35
C ILE A 20 4.52 5.52 3.31
N MET A 21 3.55 5.52 2.39
CA MET A 21 2.64 6.65 2.24
C MET A 21 1.71 6.84 3.44
N PHE A 22 1.32 5.76 4.11
CA PHE A 22 0.58 5.83 5.36
C PHE A 22 1.42 6.49 6.47
N ILE A 23 2.68 6.10 6.64
CA ILE A 23 3.61 6.70 7.61
C ILE A 23 3.82 8.19 7.30
N VAL A 24 3.98 8.55 6.02
CA VAL A 24 4.09 9.94 5.58
C VAL A 24 2.83 10.73 5.91
N GLY A 25 1.65 10.17 5.64
CA GLY A 25 0.36 10.76 6.01
C GLY A 25 0.24 11.01 7.51
N VAL A 26 0.56 10.01 8.34
CA VAL A 26 0.60 10.16 9.82
C VAL A 26 1.58 11.25 10.24
N SER A 27 2.76 11.30 9.62
CA SER A 27 3.79 12.30 9.92
C SER A 27 3.31 13.72 9.65
N PHE A 28 2.51 13.93 8.59
CA PHE A 28 1.91 15.23 8.31
C PHE A 28 0.84 15.63 9.33
N PHE A 29 0.09 14.69 9.89
CA PHE A 29 -0.86 14.97 10.99
C PHE A 29 -0.18 15.18 12.34
N ALA A 30 0.91 14.46 12.60
CA ALA A 30 1.68 14.55 13.84
C ALA A 30 2.60 15.78 13.90
N TYR A 31 2.79 16.47 12.78
CA TYR A 31 3.60 17.68 12.73
C TYR A 31 2.89 18.84 13.41
N THR A 32 3.35 19.17 14.62
CA THR A 32 2.88 20.30 15.44
C THR A 32 3.72 21.58 15.27
N GLY A 33 4.68 21.58 14.33
CA GLY A 33 5.46 22.77 13.97
C GLY A 33 4.63 23.81 13.23
N ASN A 34 5.15 25.04 13.14
CA ASN A 34 4.54 26.24 12.54
C ASN A 34 3.52 25.92 11.42
N GLN A 35 2.34 26.55 11.48
CA GLN A 35 1.18 26.36 10.58
C GLN A 35 1.55 25.69 9.25
N LEU A 36 1.31 24.38 9.17
CA LEU A 36 1.48 23.64 7.92
C LEU A 36 0.65 24.30 6.83
N ASN A 37 1.26 24.46 5.65
CA ASN A 37 0.55 24.98 4.48
C ASN A 37 -0.72 24.11 4.27
N PRO A 38 -1.91 24.71 4.11
CA PRO A 38 -3.17 23.98 3.94
C PRO A 38 -3.13 22.94 2.80
N ILE A 39 -2.25 23.12 1.81
CA ILE A 39 -2.01 22.14 0.74
C ILE A 39 -1.43 20.84 1.32
N ILE A 40 -0.48 20.92 2.25
CA ILE A 40 0.19 19.75 2.85
C ILE A 40 -0.80 18.97 3.73
N ILE A 41 -1.65 19.67 4.47
CA ILE A 41 -2.70 19.05 5.30
C ILE A 41 -3.67 18.25 4.42
N LYS A 42 -4.15 18.83 3.32
CA LYS A 42 -5.02 18.13 2.35
C LYS A 42 -4.32 16.93 1.70
N LEU A 43 -3.03 17.04 1.41
CA LEU A 43 -2.22 15.91 0.91
C LEU A 43 -2.11 14.77 1.93
N GLY A 44 -2.00 15.10 3.22
CA GLY A 44 -2.04 14.13 4.31
C GLY A 44 -3.40 13.43 4.42
N GLU A 45 -4.50 14.17 4.35
CA GLU A 45 -5.87 13.63 4.36
C GLU A 45 -6.15 12.70 3.18
N ILE A 46 -5.83 13.14 1.96
CA ILE A 46 -5.97 12.32 0.75
C ILE A 46 -5.10 11.08 0.86
N SER A 47 -3.86 11.24 1.32
CA SER A 47 -2.97 10.09 1.51
C SER A 47 -3.60 9.08 2.46
N PHE A 48 -4.12 9.51 3.61
CA PHE A 48 -4.73 8.59 4.57
C PHE A 48 -5.98 7.88 3.99
N ALA A 49 -6.83 8.64 3.29
CA ALA A 49 -8.08 8.14 2.71
C ALA A 49 -7.85 7.11 1.59
N PHE A 50 -6.81 7.29 0.77
CA PHE A 50 -6.55 6.42 -0.38
C PHE A 50 -5.54 5.29 -0.10
N TRP A 51 -4.52 5.52 0.73
CA TRP A 51 -3.47 4.52 0.97
C TRP A 51 -3.89 3.42 1.93
N LEU A 52 -4.82 3.68 2.85
CA LEU A 52 -5.36 2.62 3.72
C LEU A 52 -6.17 1.58 2.91
N PRO A 53 -7.13 1.96 2.04
CA PRO A 53 -7.77 1.01 1.12
C PRO A 53 -6.77 0.35 0.15
N ALA A 54 -5.78 1.08 -0.35
CA ALA A 54 -4.75 0.52 -1.23
C ALA A 54 -3.92 -0.57 -0.53
N LEU A 55 -3.59 -0.38 0.75
CA LEU A 55 -2.91 -1.38 1.58
C LEU A 55 -3.75 -2.65 1.70
N ILE A 56 -5.05 -2.50 2.00
CA ILE A 56 -5.99 -3.63 2.09
C ILE A 56 -6.05 -4.39 0.76
N LEU A 57 -6.17 -3.68 -0.37
CA LEU A 57 -6.14 -4.29 -1.71
C LEU A 57 -4.83 -5.02 -1.98
N GLY A 58 -3.69 -4.44 -1.61
CA GLY A 58 -2.37 -5.08 -1.74
C GLY A 58 -2.27 -6.38 -0.96
N ILE A 59 -2.78 -6.41 0.27
CA ILE A 59 -2.83 -7.61 1.12
C ILE A 59 -3.72 -8.69 0.48
N ILE A 60 -4.91 -8.32 0.01
CA ILE A 60 -5.83 -9.26 -0.67
C ILE A 60 -5.16 -9.86 -1.92
N LEU A 61 -4.56 -9.02 -2.76
CA LEU A 61 -3.83 -9.46 -3.96
C LEU A 61 -2.66 -10.38 -3.63
N PHE A 62 -1.94 -10.11 -2.54
CA PHE A 62 -0.85 -10.95 -2.06
C PHE A 62 -1.35 -12.35 -1.71
N PHE A 63 -2.43 -12.47 -0.92
CA PHE A 63 -3.02 -13.77 -0.59
C PHE A 63 -3.52 -14.53 -1.82
N ILE A 64 -4.21 -13.84 -2.74
CA ILE A 64 -4.65 -14.44 -4.02
C ILE A 64 -3.45 -15.00 -4.79
N SER A 65 -2.34 -14.24 -4.86
CA SER A 65 -1.14 -14.67 -5.58
C SER A 65 -0.49 -15.91 -4.97
N ILE A 66 -0.50 -16.03 -3.63
CA ILE A 66 -0.01 -17.22 -2.91
C ILE A 66 -0.89 -18.43 -3.20
N ILE A 67 -2.22 -18.28 -3.10
CA ILE A 67 -3.17 -19.36 -3.36
C ILE A 67 -2.97 -19.89 -4.79
N LEU A 68 -2.86 -19.00 -5.77
CA LEU A 68 -2.58 -19.36 -7.16
C LEU A 68 -1.23 -20.09 -7.32
N ALA A 69 -0.20 -19.66 -6.58
CA ALA A 69 1.11 -20.30 -6.62
C ALA A 69 1.09 -21.72 -6.04
N VAL A 70 0.29 -21.96 -4.99
CA VAL A 70 0.09 -23.28 -4.38
C VAL A 70 -0.67 -24.21 -5.31
N ILE A 71 -1.78 -23.74 -5.90
CA ILE A 71 -2.61 -24.54 -6.83
C ILE A 71 -1.81 -24.96 -8.06
N LYS A 72 -0.95 -24.07 -8.58
CA LYS A 72 -0.20 -24.31 -9.82
C LYS A 72 1.07 -25.15 -9.61
N LYS A 73 1.42 -25.50 -8.37
CA LYS A 73 2.56 -26.38 -8.09
C LYS A 73 2.14 -27.80 -8.49
N PRO A 74 2.71 -28.41 -9.56
CA PRO A 74 2.46 -29.83 -9.83
C PRO A 74 2.97 -30.62 -8.61
N LYS A 75 2.17 -31.60 -8.17
CA LYS A 75 2.56 -32.55 -7.12
C LYS A 75 3.91 -33.18 -7.42
#